data_AF-A0A2T7TDL3-F1
#
_entry.id   AF-A0A2T7TDL3-F1
#
_cell.length_a   1.000
_cell.length_b   1.000
_cell.length_c   1.000
_cell.angle_alpha   90.00
_cell.angle_beta   90.00
_cell.angle_gamma   90.00
#
_symmetry.space_group_name_H-M   'P 1'
#
loop_
_entity.id
_entity.type
_entity.pdbx_description
1 polymer ?
#
loop_
_entity_poly.entity_id
_entity_poly.type
_entity_poly.pdbx_seq_one_letter_code
_entity_poly.pdbx_strand_id
1 'polypeptide(L)'
;MATPPTPAFASLRDYVSRLEDTGFWWPYAAEVLACHDLVDADARPDPVSGVGGTYPTFLYGDAVVKLFGGTGAWRESHAAERAALALVATDPEIAAPRLLGEGRLYDGADASWPYLVSTRIHGDAGERSELSAAQQLALAEELGPQVRRVHALPPSGVATGADWPVLDIAEAARRSSLPPHLAAQAADYATRLRPFDTRPRPGKGTRTLTARPARG
;
A
#
# COMPACT_ATOMS: atom_id res chain seq x y z
N MET A 1 13.35 -13.66 -17.40
CA MET A 1 12.68 -14.52 -18.40
C MET A 1 12.20 -13.60 -19.53
N ALA A 2 11.36 -14.03 -20.47
CA ALA A 2 10.66 -13.04 -21.31
C ALA A 2 9.58 -12.37 -20.45
N THR A 3 9.55 -11.04 -20.42
CA THR A 3 8.54 -10.29 -19.65
C THR A 3 7.13 -10.67 -20.12
N PRO A 4 6.20 -11.02 -19.22
CA PRO A 4 4.83 -11.36 -19.60
C PRO A 4 4.13 -10.16 -20.29
N PRO A 5 3.12 -10.40 -21.15
CA PRO A 5 2.38 -9.33 -21.80
C PRO A 5 1.69 -8.44 -20.76
N THR A 6 1.51 -7.14 -21.05
CA THR A 6 0.85 -6.22 -20.12
C THR A 6 -0.54 -6.74 -19.71
N PRO A 7 -0.86 -6.82 -18.40
CA PRO A 7 -2.17 -7.25 -17.93
C PRO A 7 -3.27 -6.37 -18.51
N ALA A 8 -4.32 -7.00 -19.05
CA ALA A 8 -5.49 -6.34 -19.59
C ALA A 8 -6.75 -6.88 -18.91
N PHE A 9 -7.65 -5.99 -18.54
CA PHE A 9 -8.91 -6.32 -17.86
C PHE A 9 -10.08 -5.72 -18.63
N ALA A 10 -11.16 -6.48 -18.78
CA ALA A 10 -12.36 -6.02 -19.46
C ALA A 10 -13.16 -4.99 -18.63
N SER A 11 -12.98 -5.01 -17.30
CA SER A 11 -13.66 -4.10 -16.37
C SER A 11 -12.95 -4.07 -15.02
N LEU A 12 -13.35 -3.14 -14.13
CA LEU A 12 -12.91 -3.15 -12.74
C LEU A 12 -13.33 -4.45 -12.01
N ARG A 13 -14.51 -5.00 -12.32
CA ARG A 13 -14.97 -6.27 -11.73
C ARG A 13 -14.06 -7.43 -12.13
N ASP A 14 -13.66 -7.47 -13.40
CA ASP A 14 -12.72 -8.47 -13.92
C ASP A 14 -11.37 -8.36 -13.20
N TYR A 15 -10.80 -7.15 -13.11
CA TYR A 15 -9.61 -6.89 -12.29
C TYR A 15 -9.74 -7.38 -10.85
N VAL A 16 -10.84 -7.03 -10.16
CA VAL A 16 -11.08 -7.46 -8.78
C VAL A 16 -11.16 -8.99 -8.66
N SER A 17 -11.81 -9.66 -9.61
CA SER A 17 -11.90 -11.13 -9.61
C SER A 17 -10.55 -11.83 -9.79
N ARG A 18 -9.55 -11.11 -10.30
CA ARG A 18 -8.19 -11.61 -10.50
C ARG A 18 -7.23 -11.26 -9.38
N LEU A 19 -7.59 -10.38 -8.44
CA LEU A 19 -6.64 -9.87 -7.42
C LEU A 19 -5.88 -10.96 -6.68
N GLU A 20 -6.55 -12.09 -6.41
CA GLU A 20 -5.99 -13.22 -5.66
C GLU A 20 -5.68 -14.44 -6.54
N ASP A 21 -5.78 -14.30 -7.87
CA ASP A 21 -5.53 -15.37 -8.84
C ASP A 21 -4.01 -15.57 -9.02
N THR A 22 -3.45 -16.47 -8.20
CA THR A 22 -2.01 -16.79 -8.22
C THR A 22 -1.59 -17.31 -9.60
N GLY A 23 -2.41 -18.12 -10.28
CA GLY A 23 -2.10 -18.65 -11.60
C GLY A 23 -1.96 -17.55 -12.65
N PHE A 24 -2.82 -16.53 -12.59
CA PHE A 24 -2.74 -15.38 -13.47
C PHE A 24 -1.52 -14.49 -13.17
N TRP A 25 -1.24 -14.19 -11.90
CA TRP A 25 -0.23 -13.20 -11.52
C TRP A 25 1.18 -13.74 -11.34
N TRP A 26 1.35 -15.03 -11.11
CA TRP A 26 2.66 -15.62 -10.85
C TRP A 26 3.71 -15.31 -11.93
N PRO A 27 3.43 -15.35 -13.24
CA PRO A 27 4.42 -14.98 -14.26
C PRO A 27 4.99 -13.56 -14.09
N TYR A 28 4.19 -12.62 -13.58
CA TYR A 28 4.60 -11.25 -13.33
C TYR A 28 5.43 -11.15 -12.04
N ALA A 29 4.98 -11.78 -10.96
CA ALA A 29 5.69 -11.80 -9.69
C ALA A 29 7.05 -12.53 -9.82
N ALA A 30 7.11 -13.63 -10.57
CA ALA A 30 8.34 -14.37 -10.83
C ALA A 30 9.36 -13.55 -11.61
N GLU A 31 8.93 -12.76 -12.60
CA GLU A 31 9.82 -11.83 -13.31
C GLU A 31 10.36 -10.75 -12.37
N VAL A 32 9.50 -10.17 -11.50
CA VAL A 32 9.96 -9.22 -10.47
C VAL A 32 10.99 -9.87 -9.54
N LEU A 33 10.71 -11.05 -8.99
CA LEU A 33 11.64 -11.75 -8.09
C LEU A 33 12.97 -12.04 -8.77
N ALA A 34 12.94 -12.46 -10.05
CA ALA A 34 14.15 -12.72 -10.83
C ALA A 34 14.96 -11.43 -11.07
N CYS A 35 14.31 -10.29 -11.31
CA CYS A 35 15.00 -9.00 -11.48
C CYS A 35 15.74 -8.53 -10.21
N HIS A 36 15.37 -9.03 -9.04
CA HIS A 36 15.96 -8.64 -7.75
C HIS A 36 16.83 -9.75 -7.13
N ASP A 37 17.14 -10.81 -7.88
CA ASP A 37 17.91 -11.97 -7.39
C ASP A 37 17.28 -12.63 -6.15
N LEU A 38 15.95 -12.62 -6.03
CA LEU A 38 15.18 -13.16 -4.91
C LEU A 38 14.56 -14.54 -5.19
N VAL A 39 14.86 -15.12 -6.35
CA VAL A 39 14.46 -16.50 -6.66
C VAL A 39 15.53 -17.43 -6.10
N ASP A 40 15.20 -18.11 -5.00
CA ASP A 40 16.04 -19.18 -4.49
C ASP A 40 15.85 -20.44 -5.35
N ALA A 41 16.93 -20.93 -5.94
CA ALA A 41 16.90 -22.13 -6.78
C ALA A 41 16.66 -23.40 -5.95
N ASP A 42 17.05 -23.39 -4.68
CA ASP A 42 17.07 -24.54 -3.78
C ASP A 42 15.81 -24.57 -2.89
N ALA A 43 15.29 -23.40 -2.50
CA ALA A 43 14.00 -23.24 -1.85
C ALA A 43 12.97 -22.71 -2.85
N ARG A 44 12.14 -23.59 -3.41
CA ARG A 44 10.99 -23.22 -4.24
C ARG A 44 9.69 -23.31 -3.44
N PRO A 45 9.42 -22.39 -2.50
CA PRO A 45 8.11 -22.36 -1.86
C PRO A 45 7.04 -22.09 -2.91
N ASP A 46 5.88 -22.70 -2.74
CA ASP A 46 4.74 -22.37 -3.60
C ASP A 46 4.34 -20.90 -3.39
N PRO A 47 4.12 -20.14 -4.46
CA PRO A 47 3.67 -18.76 -4.33
C PRO A 47 2.27 -18.73 -3.70
N VAL A 48 2.07 -17.79 -2.78
CA VAL A 48 0.79 -17.61 -2.09
C VAL A 48 0.26 -16.22 -2.41
N SER A 49 -0.99 -16.11 -2.83
CA SER A 49 -1.64 -14.81 -2.92
C SER A 49 -1.85 -14.21 -1.53
N GLY A 50 -1.57 -12.91 -1.41
CA GLY A 50 -2.11 -12.10 -0.32
C GLY A 50 -3.64 -12.05 -0.40
N VAL A 51 -4.28 -11.67 0.71
CA VAL A 51 -5.75 -11.66 0.83
C VAL A 51 -6.24 -10.26 1.14
N GLY A 52 -7.35 -9.85 0.53
CA GLY A 52 -8.10 -8.64 0.91
C GLY A 52 -7.46 -7.30 0.49
N GLY A 53 -6.48 -7.32 -0.40
CA GLY A 53 -5.81 -6.12 -0.91
C GLY A 53 -6.57 -5.44 -2.07
N THR A 54 -6.30 -4.15 -2.29
CA THR A 54 -6.75 -3.42 -3.49
C THR A 54 -5.86 -3.69 -4.72
N TYR A 55 -4.68 -4.24 -4.48
CA TYR A 55 -3.63 -4.49 -5.46
C TYR A 55 -3.16 -5.93 -5.36
N PRO A 56 -2.82 -6.59 -6.48
CA PRO A 56 -2.25 -7.92 -6.47
C PRO A 56 -1.00 -7.95 -5.60
N THR A 57 -0.98 -8.86 -4.62
CA THR A 57 0.09 -9.02 -3.65
C THR A 57 0.43 -10.50 -3.54
N PHE A 58 1.70 -10.88 -3.63
CA PHE A 58 2.15 -12.26 -3.63
C PHE A 58 3.26 -12.46 -2.61
N LEU A 59 3.23 -13.59 -1.95
CA LEU A 59 4.23 -14.01 -0.98
C LEU A 59 5.05 -15.15 -1.61
N TYR A 60 6.37 -15.04 -1.51
CA TYR A 60 7.31 -16.05 -1.96
C TYR A 60 8.48 -16.14 -0.98
N GLY A 61 8.52 -17.20 -0.17
CA GLY A 61 9.45 -17.31 0.95
C GLY A 61 9.30 -16.12 1.91
N ASP A 62 10.39 -15.38 2.07
CA ASP A 62 10.49 -14.17 2.91
C ASP A 62 10.26 -12.86 2.14
N ALA A 63 9.90 -12.94 0.86
CA ALA A 63 9.60 -11.78 0.02
C ALA A 63 8.09 -11.61 -0.20
N VAL A 64 7.67 -10.36 -0.32
CA VAL A 64 6.32 -9.94 -0.71
C VAL A 64 6.43 -9.04 -1.93
N VAL A 65 5.77 -9.40 -3.02
CA VAL A 65 5.68 -8.61 -4.25
C VAL A 65 4.31 -7.97 -4.33
N LYS A 66 4.24 -6.65 -4.44
CA LYS A 66 2.99 -5.91 -4.64
C LYS A 66 3.02 -5.13 -5.94
N LEU A 67 2.01 -5.35 -6.79
CA LEU A 67 1.92 -4.76 -8.12
C LEU A 67 0.89 -3.62 -8.15
N PHE A 68 1.28 -2.45 -8.61
CA PHE A 68 0.41 -1.26 -8.65
C PHE A 68 -0.03 -1.00 -10.08
N GLY A 69 -1.34 -1.05 -10.31
CA GLY A 69 -1.95 -0.86 -11.62
C GLY A 69 -3.43 -1.17 -11.59
N GLY A 70 -4.12 -1.08 -12.72
CA GLY A 70 -5.53 -1.49 -12.86
C GLY A 70 -6.58 -0.60 -12.18
N THR A 71 -6.21 0.28 -11.25
CA THR A 71 -7.13 1.19 -10.55
C THR A 71 -6.80 2.67 -10.80
N GLY A 72 -7.78 3.58 -10.65
CA GLY A 72 -7.55 5.00 -10.93
C GLY A 72 -6.59 5.72 -9.97
N ALA A 73 -6.30 5.14 -8.80
CA ALA A 73 -5.51 5.76 -7.72
C ALA A 73 -4.15 5.07 -7.50
N TRP A 74 -3.71 4.21 -8.43
CA TRP A 74 -2.51 3.40 -8.25
C TRP A 74 -1.25 4.25 -8.04
N ARG A 75 -1.16 5.41 -8.68
CA ARG A 75 0.02 6.31 -8.59
C ARG A 75 0.18 6.85 -7.18
N GLU A 76 -0.92 7.33 -6.61
CA GLU A 76 -0.98 7.84 -5.25
C GLU A 76 -0.72 6.73 -4.25
N SER A 77 -1.34 5.54 -4.43
CA SER A 77 -1.10 4.40 -3.54
C SER A 77 0.35 3.93 -3.56
N HIS A 78 0.95 3.78 -4.75
CA HIS A 78 2.35 3.40 -4.90
C HIS A 78 3.29 4.41 -4.23
N ALA A 79 3.09 5.70 -4.49
CA ALA A 79 3.91 6.76 -3.91
C ALA A 79 3.79 6.82 -2.39
N ALA A 80 2.58 6.68 -1.85
CA ALA A 80 2.31 6.69 -0.42
C ALA A 80 2.94 5.47 0.29
N GLU A 81 2.75 4.26 -0.26
CA GLU A 81 3.27 3.04 0.33
C GLU A 81 4.80 2.98 0.31
N ARG A 82 5.42 3.39 -0.79
CA ARG A 82 6.87 3.53 -0.88
C ARG A 82 7.42 4.52 0.17
N ALA A 83 6.78 5.68 0.32
CA ALA A 83 7.18 6.68 1.31
C ALA A 83 6.99 6.17 2.75
N ALA A 84 5.90 5.45 3.01
CA ALA A 84 5.63 4.86 4.32
C ALA A 84 6.68 3.80 4.68
N LEU A 85 7.02 2.89 3.75
CA LEU A 85 8.07 1.88 3.95
C LEU A 85 9.44 2.53 4.21
N ALA A 86 9.78 3.58 3.47
CA ALA A 86 11.01 4.33 3.69
C ALA A 86 11.03 5.01 5.07
N LEU A 87 9.91 5.57 5.52
CA LEU A 87 9.79 6.25 6.81
C LEU A 87 9.88 5.27 7.99
N VAL A 88 9.13 4.16 7.96
CA VAL A 88 9.21 3.17 9.06
C VAL A 88 10.55 2.48 9.14
N ALA A 89 11.32 2.43 8.04
CA ALA A 89 12.68 1.91 8.04
C ALA A 89 13.69 2.80 8.80
N THR A 90 13.34 4.05 9.15
CA THR A 90 14.23 4.93 9.94
C THR A 90 14.29 4.54 11.42
N ASP A 91 13.32 3.74 11.91
CA ASP A 91 13.36 3.14 13.24
C ASP A 91 13.36 1.61 13.11
N PRO A 92 14.50 0.93 13.32
CA PRO A 92 14.60 -0.51 13.14
C PRO A 92 13.77 -1.31 14.16
N GLU A 93 13.36 -0.70 15.27
CA GLU A 93 12.55 -1.34 16.31
C GLU A 93 11.04 -1.32 15.98
N ILE A 94 10.63 -0.62 14.91
CA ILE A 94 9.28 -0.74 14.36
C ILE A 94 9.17 -2.05 13.60
N ALA A 95 8.27 -2.92 14.07
CA ALA A 95 7.93 -4.21 13.47
C ALA A 95 7.10 -4.02 12.18
N ALA A 96 7.78 -3.60 11.11
CA ALA A 96 7.19 -3.35 9.80
C ALA A 96 8.02 -4.02 8.70
N PRO A 97 7.45 -4.26 7.50
CA PRO A 97 8.21 -4.76 6.36
C PRO A 97 9.36 -3.82 6.02
N ARG A 98 10.44 -4.36 5.44
CA ARG A 98 11.55 -3.59 4.88
C ARG A 98 11.50 -3.67 3.36
N LEU A 99 11.76 -2.56 2.68
CA LEU A 99 11.81 -2.55 1.22
C LEU A 99 13.07 -3.30 0.76
N LEU A 100 12.87 -4.34 -0.05
CA LEU A 100 13.94 -5.12 -0.69
C LEU A 100 14.26 -4.55 -2.08
N GLY A 101 13.25 -4.03 -2.78
CA GLY A 101 13.43 -3.47 -4.11
C GLY A 101 12.17 -2.78 -4.63
N GLU A 102 12.33 -2.01 -5.69
CA GLU A 102 11.24 -1.38 -6.42
C GLU A 102 11.55 -1.30 -7.91
N GLY A 103 10.53 -1.12 -8.73
CA GLY A 103 10.72 -0.99 -10.18
C GLY A 103 9.40 -0.89 -10.94
N ARG A 104 9.46 -1.23 -12.22
CA ARG A 104 8.30 -1.28 -13.13
C ARG A 104 8.42 -2.48 -14.06
N LEU A 105 7.30 -3.11 -14.39
CA LEU A 105 7.27 -4.21 -15.35
C LEU A 105 7.33 -3.72 -16.79
N TYR A 106 6.86 -2.50 -17.06
CA TYR A 106 6.79 -1.92 -18.41
C TYR A 106 7.21 -0.45 -18.40
N ASP A 107 7.75 0.03 -19.54
CA ASP A 107 8.22 1.41 -19.68
C ASP A 107 7.11 2.43 -20.00
N GLY A 108 5.91 1.98 -20.37
CA GLY A 108 4.80 2.85 -20.75
C GLY A 108 4.24 3.65 -19.56
N ALA A 109 4.15 4.97 -19.67
CA ALA A 109 3.74 5.84 -18.55
C ALA A 109 2.39 5.44 -17.94
N ASP A 110 1.39 5.09 -18.76
CA ASP A 110 0.02 4.80 -18.33
C ASP A 110 -0.25 3.32 -18.04
N ALA A 111 0.69 2.44 -18.34
CA ALA A 111 0.60 1.00 -18.11
C ALA A 111 1.93 0.43 -17.58
N SER A 112 2.64 1.21 -16.76
CA SER A 112 4.01 0.86 -16.31
C SER A 112 4.04 -0.30 -15.33
N TRP A 113 2.93 -0.53 -14.62
CA TRP A 113 2.82 -1.53 -13.55
C TRP A 113 4.02 -1.47 -12.58
N PRO A 114 4.21 -0.35 -11.86
CA PRO A 114 5.23 -0.30 -10.84
C PRO A 114 4.98 -1.32 -9.74
N TYR A 115 6.04 -1.73 -9.08
CA TYR A 115 5.97 -2.73 -8.03
C TYR A 115 6.89 -2.35 -6.87
N LEU A 116 6.52 -2.86 -5.69
CA LEU A 116 7.36 -2.86 -4.50
C LEU A 116 7.61 -4.30 -4.07
N VAL A 117 8.84 -4.59 -3.68
CA VAL A 117 9.23 -5.86 -3.08
C VAL A 117 9.66 -5.58 -1.64
N SER A 118 9.07 -6.27 -0.67
CA SER A 118 9.38 -6.08 0.75
C SER A 118 9.58 -7.41 1.48
N THR A 119 10.13 -7.35 2.68
CA THR A 119 10.22 -8.51 3.57
C THR A 119 8.84 -8.93 4.04
N ARG A 120 8.63 -10.23 4.18
CA ARG A 120 7.43 -10.80 4.78
C ARG A 120 7.43 -10.58 6.29
N ILE A 121 6.25 -10.24 6.84
CA ILE A 121 5.99 -10.38 8.28
C ILE A 121 5.45 -11.79 8.50
N HIS A 122 6.10 -12.54 9.40
CA HIS A 122 5.67 -13.88 9.78
C HIS A 122 4.61 -13.83 10.88
N GLY A 123 3.88 -14.94 10.99
CA GLY A 123 2.74 -15.08 11.90
C GLY A 123 1.40 -14.91 11.20
N ASP A 124 0.35 -14.92 12.00
CA ASP A 124 -1.03 -14.79 11.54
C ASP A 124 -1.53 -13.36 11.70
N ALA A 125 -2.43 -12.94 10.82
CA ALA A 125 -3.12 -11.67 10.98
C ALA A 125 -4.04 -11.77 12.22
N GLY A 126 -3.90 -10.83 13.16
CA GLY A 126 -4.65 -10.87 14.43
C GLY A 126 -6.17 -10.92 14.26
N GLU A 127 -6.72 -10.38 13.16
CA GLU A 127 -8.15 -10.47 12.84
C GLU A 127 -8.63 -11.91 12.53
N ARG A 128 -7.69 -12.81 12.16
CA ARG A 128 -7.95 -14.21 11.78
C ARG A 128 -7.46 -15.19 12.84
N SER A 129 -6.77 -14.71 13.86
CA SER A 129 -6.24 -15.54 14.94
C SER A 129 -7.29 -15.76 16.02
N GLU A 130 -7.45 -17.02 16.44
CA GLU A 130 -8.23 -17.35 17.62
C GLU A 130 -7.40 -17.09 18.89
N LEU A 131 -7.50 -15.87 19.41
CA LEU A 131 -6.75 -15.46 20.61
C LEU A 131 -7.65 -15.50 21.85
N SER A 132 -7.16 -16.12 22.92
CA SER A 132 -7.78 -15.99 24.26
C SER A 132 -7.73 -14.55 24.75
N ALA A 133 -8.57 -14.19 25.72
CA ALA A 133 -8.58 -12.85 26.30
C ALA A 133 -7.21 -12.42 26.86
N ALA A 134 -6.47 -13.36 27.48
CA ALA A 134 -5.12 -13.08 27.98
C ALA A 134 -4.13 -12.80 26.84
N GLN A 135 -4.20 -13.54 25.73
CA GLN A 135 -3.36 -13.30 24.55
C GLN A 135 -3.72 -11.99 23.84
N GLN A 136 -5.00 -11.63 23.79
CA GLN A 136 -5.43 -10.33 23.25
C GLN A 136 -4.88 -9.17 24.08
N LEU A 137 -4.88 -9.31 25.42
CA LEU A 137 -4.31 -8.30 26.30
C LEU A 137 -2.80 -8.17 26.09
N ALA A 138 -2.07 -9.30 26.05
CA ALA A 138 -0.63 -9.29 25.77
C ALA A 138 -0.32 -8.66 24.40
N LEU A 139 -1.07 -9.00 23.36
CA LEU A 139 -0.93 -8.39 22.03
C LEU A 139 -1.18 -6.87 22.09
N ALA A 140 -2.19 -6.42 22.82
CA ALA A 140 -2.47 -4.99 22.98
C ALA A 140 -1.33 -4.26 23.73
N GLU A 141 -0.75 -4.89 24.74
CA GLU A 141 0.41 -4.38 25.47
C GLU A 141 1.66 -4.23 24.57
N GLU A 142 1.83 -5.12 23.59
CA GLU A 142 2.92 -5.06 22.60
C GLU A 142 2.64 -4.05 21.46
N LEU A 143 1.39 -3.96 20.99
CA LEU A 143 0.99 -3.05 19.91
C LEU A 143 1.05 -1.58 20.33
N GLY A 144 0.72 -1.27 21.59
CA GLY A 144 0.74 0.11 22.09
C GLY A 144 2.09 0.83 21.89
N PRO A 145 3.22 0.24 22.33
CA PRO A 145 4.56 0.74 22.04
C PRO A 145 4.88 0.86 20.55
N GLN A 146 4.48 -0.10 19.71
CA GLN A 146 4.70 -0.05 18.26
C GLN A 146 3.97 1.13 17.60
N VAL A 147 2.69 1.33 17.93
CA VAL A 147 1.90 2.48 17.47
C VAL A 147 2.53 3.80 17.92
N ARG A 148 3.00 3.87 19.17
CA ARG A 148 3.68 5.07 19.69
C ARG A 148 4.93 5.41 18.90
N ARG A 149 5.74 4.41 18.53
CA ARG A 149 6.94 4.61 17.70
C ARG A 149 6.58 5.17 16.33
N VAL A 150 5.60 4.56 15.65
CA VAL A 150 5.11 5.04 14.35
C VAL A 150 4.62 6.49 14.45
N HIS A 151 3.86 6.82 15.49
CA HIS A 151 3.37 8.20 15.71
C HIS A 151 4.47 9.20 16.07
N ALA A 152 5.63 8.75 16.56
CA ALA A 152 6.76 9.60 16.85
C ALA A 152 7.62 9.92 15.61
N LEU A 153 7.42 9.21 14.50
CA LEU A 153 8.15 9.47 13.26
C LEU A 153 7.76 10.85 12.68
N PRO A 154 8.72 11.67 12.25
CA PRO A 154 8.41 12.91 11.55
C PRO A 154 7.75 12.57 10.21
N PRO A 155 6.54 13.08 9.90
CA PRO A 155 5.80 12.73 8.69
C PRO A 155 6.39 13.48 7.48
N SER A 156 7.64 13.20 7.15
CA SER A 156 8.31 13.74 5.98
C SER A 156 8.14 12.76 4.82
N GLY A 157 7.75 13.29 3.67
CA GLY A 157 7.78 12.53 2.43
C GLY A 157 6.55 11.66 2.15
N VAL A 158 5.68 11.40 3.13
CA VAL A 158 4.42 10.67 2.95
C VAL A 158 3.33 11.63 2.47
N ALA A 159 2.97 11.55 1.19
CA ALA A 159 1.84 12.31 0.67
C ALA A 159 0.54 11.52 0.90
N THR A 160 -0.37 12.04 1.72
CA THR A 160 -1.73 11.49 1.83
C THR A 160 -2.65 12.27 0.90
N GLY A 161 -3.24 11.60 -0.08
CA GLY A 161 -4.32 12.18 -0.90
C GLY A 161 -5.65 12.34 -0.16
N ALA A 162 -5.70 11.90 1.11
CA ALA A 162 -6.86 12.00 1.98
C ALA A 162 -7.12 13.46 2.32
N ASP A 163 -8.20 14.00 1.75
CA ASP A 163 -8.83 15.21 2.25
C ASP A 163 -9.61 14.80 3.51
N TRP A 164 -8.88 14.63 4.63
CA TRP A 164 -9.44 14.23 5.93
C TRP A 164 -10.69 15.04 6.35
N PRO A 165 -10.81 16.34 6.04
CA PRO A 165 -12.05 17.11 6.24
C PRO A 165 -13.30 16.55 5.55
N VAL A 166 -13.16 15.73 4.49
CA VAL A 166 -14.26 15.11 3.75
C VAL A 166 -14.75 13.81 4.43
N LEU A 167 -13.94 13.22 5.31
CA LEU A 167 -14.31 12.02 6.04
C LEU A 167 -15.09 12.41 7.31
N ASP A 168 -16.27 11.81 7.51
CA ASP A 168 -17.00 11.93 8.78
C ASP A 168 -16.32 11.06 9.84
N ILE A 169 -15.20 11.57 10.36
CA ILE A 169 -14.38 10.91 11.39
C ILE A 169 -15.20 10.67 12.67
N ALA A 170 -16.16 11.55 12.97
CA ALA A 170 -17.04 11.40 14.12
C ALA A 170 -17.95 10.18 13.96
N GLU A 171 -18.55 10.01 12.79
CA GLU A 171 -19.37 8.84 12.49
C GLU A 171 -18.54 7.56 12.43
N ALA A 172 -17.37 7.60 11.79
CA ALA A 172 -16.45 6.46 11.78
C ALA A 172 -16.06 6.02 13.20
N ALA A 173 -15.77 6.99 14.09
CA ALA A 173 -15.43 6.71 15.48
C ALA A 173 -16.63 6.14 16.27
N ARG A 174 -17.86 6.65 16.06
CA ARG A 174 -19.08 6.10 16.67
C ARG A 174 -19.35 4.66 16.27
N ARG A 175 -18.98 4.26 15.06
CA ARG A 175 -19.15 2.91 14.53
C ARG A 175 -17.98 1.97 14.85
N SER A 176 -16.94 2.48 15.50
CA SER A 176 -15.75 1.71 15.87
C SER A 176 -15.91 1.02 17.22
N SER A 177 -14.87 0.28 17.64
CA SER A 177 -14.75 -0.31 18.98
C SER A 177 -14.25 0.69 20.04
N LEU A 178 -14.10 1.98 19.71
CA LEU A 178 -13.65 2.98 20.67
C LEU A 178 -14.66 3.15 21.82
N PRO A 179 -14.19 3.29 23.07
CA PRO A 179 -15.03 3.72 24.17
C PRO A 179 -15.82 4.99 23.83
N PRO A 180 -17.09 5.13 24.27
CA PRO A 180 -17.95 6.25 23.88
C PRO A 180 -17.33 7.63 24.15
N HIS A 181 -16.57 7.76 25.23
CA HIS A 181 -15.89 9.00 25.59
C HIS A 181 -14.74 9.36 24.63
N LEU A 182 -14.08 8.38 24.01
CA LEU A 182 -13.07 8.62 22.97
C LEU A 182 -13.71 8.91 21.62
N ALA A 183 -14.80 8.21 21.27
CA ALA A 183 -15.56 8.49 20.06
C ALA A 183 -16.10 9.93 20.06
N ALA A 184 -16.55 10.43 21.21
CA ALA A 184 -17.01 11.81 21.38
C ALA A 184 -15.91 12.86 21.15
N GLN A 185 -14.63 12.50 21.28
CA GLN A 185 -13.49 13.42 21.10
C GLN A 185 -12.95 13.43 19.66
N ALA A 186 -13.37 12.50 18.80
CA ALA A 186 -12.76 12.25 17.49
C ALA A 186 -12.84 13.46 16.54
N ALA A 187 -13.98 14.17 16.54
CA ALA A 187 -14.17 15.37 15.71
C ALA A 187 -13.20 16.48 16.13
N ASP A 188 -13.17 16.83 17.42
CA ASP A 188 -12.30 17.87 17.96
C ASP A 188 -10.81 17.54 17.74
N TYR A 189 -10.43 16.27 17.96
CA TYR A 189 -9.09 15.79 17.65
C TYR A 189 -8.73 16.01 16.17
N ALA A 190 -9.60 15.63 15.24
CA ALA A 190 -9.36 15.79 13.80
C ALA A 190 -9.17 17.27 13.40
N THR A 191 -9.97 18.20 13.94
CA THR A 191 -9.80 19.64 13.70
C THR A 191 -8.47 20.20 14.18
N ARG A 192 -7.84 19.58 15.19
CA ARG A 192 -6.54 19.99 15.71
C ARG A 192 -5.37 19.45 14.89
N LEU A 193 -5.60 18.45 14.05
CA LEU A 193 -4.60 17.96 13.11
C LEU A 193 -4.39 19.02 12.01
N ARG A 194 -3.23 19.67 12.03
CA ARG A 194 -2.80 20.55 10.92
C ARG A 194 -2.66 19.74 9.63
N PRO A 195 -2.75 20.36 8.44
CA PRO A 195 -2.45 19.66 7.19
C PRO A 195 -1.09 18.98 7.28
N PHE A 196 -1.07 17.66 7.07
CA PHE A 196 0.18 16.91 6.92
C PHE A 196 0.86 17.38 5.63
N ASP A 197 2.19 17.54 5.69
CA ASP A 197 3.11 17.97 4.63
C ASP A 197 2.46 18.10 3.24
N THR A 198 1.93 19.29 2.93
CA THR A 198 1.29 19.55 1.64
C THR A 198 2.37 19.77 0.60
N ARG A 199 3.01 18.69 0.13
CA ARG A 199 3.79 18.82 -1.11
C ARG A 199 2.84 19.29 -2.21
N PRO A 200 3.16 20.37 -2.93
CA PRO A 200 2.28 20.89 -3.97
C PRO A 200 2.03 19.79 -4.98
N ARG A 201 0.75 19.48 -5.24
CA ARG A 201 0.37 18.62 -6.37
C ARG A 201 1.05 19.20 -7.62
N PRO A 202 1.79 18.42 -8.43
CA PRO A 202 2.24 18.89 -9.72
C PRO A 202 1.00 19.39 -10.47
N GLY A 203 1.03 20.68 -10.82
CA GLY A 203 -0.16 21.40 -11.27
C GLY A 203 -0.89 20.61 -12.34
N LYS A 204 -2.20 20.45 -12.18
CA LYS A 204 -3.08 20.13 -13.31
C LYS A 204 -2.89 21.27 -14.30
N GLY A 205 -1.99 21.08 -15.25
CA GLY A 205 -1.84 21.98 -16.39
C GLY A 205 -3.18 21.99 -17.11
N THR A 206 -3.97 23.03 -16.87
CA THR A 206 -5.03 23.46 -17.76
C THR A 206 -4.36 23.73 -19.10
N ARG A 207 -4.31 22.72 -19.97
CA ARG A 207 -4.06 22.91 -21.39
C ARG A 207 -5.26 23.67 -21.94
N THR A 208 -5.19 24.99 -21.85
CA THR A 208 -6.00 25.87 -22.70
C THR A 208 -5.51 25.63 -24.12
N LEU A 209 -6.32 24.92 -24.91
CA LEU A 209 -6.19 24.86 -26.37
C LEU A 209 -6.42 26.28 -26.92
N THR A 210 -5.34 27.04 -27.10
CA THR A 210 -5.39 28.25 -27.93
C THR A 210 -5.23 27.83 -29.38
N ALA A 211 -6.30 28.01 -30.15
CA ALA A 211 -6.30 27.87 -31.59
C ALA A 211 -5.25 28.81 -32.21
N ARG A 212 -4.39 28.24 -33.06
CA ARG A 212 -3.39 28.95 -33.83
C ARG A 212 -4.11 29.60 -35.03
N PRO A 213 -4.01 30.92 -35.28
CA PRO A 213 -4.60 31.50 -36.48
C PRO A 213 -3.78 31.07 -37.71
N ALA A 214 -4.50 30.73 -38.77
CA ALA A 214 -3.94 30.48 -40.09
C ALA A 214 -3.17 31.72 -40.56
N ARG A 215 -1.91 31.53 -40.97
CA ARG A 215 -1.19 32.52 -41.75
C ARG A 215 -1.43 32.24 -43.22
N GLY A 216 -2.05 33.21 -43.90
CA GLY A 216 -1.75 33.49 -45.31
C GLY A 216 -0.45 34.28 -45.41
#